data_AF-A0A7C9M4A1-F1
#
_entry.id   AF-A0A7C9M4A1-F1
#
_cell.length_a   1.000
_cell.length_b   1.000
_cell.length_c   1.000
_cell.angle_alpha   90.00
_cell.angle_beta   90.00
_cell.angle_gamma   90.00
#
_symmetry.space_group_name_H-M   'P 1'
#
loop_
_entity.id
_entity.type
_entity.pdbx_description
1 polymer ?
#
loop_
_entity_poly.entity_id
_entity_poly.type
_entity_poly.pdbx_seq_one_letter_code
_entity_poly.pdbx_strand_id
1 'polypeptide(L)'
;MSTVFAPLTFPDLLGRLGLACLILVPLILVLGQVFVRVTGVPPSYPPLSPLPLLSGAIGGSLLSALGYLLLSTVIKDQKTLWTVLVVLALALLVASFHLPWRLSYTRSARFTGVTVSAQVAQAMLHCVVVGTNLAVLLRR
;
A
#
# COMPACT_ATOMS: atom_id res chain seq x y z
N MET A 1 4.05 -32.85 9.63
CA MET A 1 3.87 -32.07 10.88
C MET A 1 3.34 -30.70 10.50
N SER A 2 2.03 -30.47 10.61
CA SER A 2 1.45 -29.14 10.44
C SER A 2 1.77 -28.33 11.69
N THR A 3 2.73 -27.40 11.60
CA THR A 3 2.89 -26.37 12.62
C THR A 3 1.59 -25.57 12.64
N VAL A 4 0.74 -25.83 13.64
CA VAL A 4 -0.45 -25.04 13.90
C VAL A 4 0.07 -23.68 14.36
N PHE A 5 0.25 -22.78 13.39
CA PHE A 5 0.66 -21.41 13.67
C PHE A 5 -0.45 -20.76 14.49
N ALA A 6 -0.14 -20.43 15.74
CA ALA A 6 -1.05 -19.70 16.60
C ALA A 6 -1.60 -18.47 15.83
N PRO A 7 -2.92 -18.25 15.84
CA PRO A 7 -3.49 -17.07 15.20
C PRO A 7 -2.83 -15.81 15.80
N LEU A 8 -2.33 -14.92 14.94
CA LEU A 8 -1.79 -13.64 15.40
C LEU A 8 -2.89 -12.89 16.14
N THR A 9 -2.59 -12.43 17.35
CA THR A 9 -3.46 -11.49 18.03
C THR A 9 -3.45 -10.16 17.26
N PHE A 10 -4.55 -9.42 17.29
CA PHE A 10 -4.66 -8.13 16.61
C PHE A 10 -3.54 -7.13 16.98
N PRO A 11 -3.12 -7.03 18.26
CA PRO A 11 -1.97 -6.19 18.65
C PRO A 11 -0.65 -6.64 18.02
N ASP A 12 -0.38 -7.95 17.97
CA ASP A 12 0.85 -8.47 17.36
C ASP A 12 0.89 -8.23 15.85
N LEU A 13 -0.27 -8.31 15.20
CA LEU A 13 -0.42 -8.00 13.78
C LEU A 13 -0.13 -6.52 13.51
N LEU A 14 -0.72 -5.62 14.29
CA LEU A 14 -0.48 -4.18 14.23
C LEU A 14 0.99 -3.82 14.50
N GLY A 15 1.62 -4.45 15.49
CA GLY A 15 3.03 -4.23 15.79
C GLY A 15 3.95 -4.65 14.63
N ARG A 16 3.68 -5.80 13.99
CA ARG A 16 4.45 -6.28 12.83
C ARG A 16 4.24 -5.39 11.60
N LEU A 17 3.00 -4.99 11.32
CA LEU A 17 2.68 -4.07 10.23
C LEU A 17 3.30 -2.69 10.47
N GLY A 18 3.24 -2.18 11.70
CA GLY A 18 3.85 -0.90 12.09
C GLY A 18 5.37 -0.90 11.92
N LEU A 19 6.05 -1.97 12.31
CA LEU A 19 7.50 -2.10 12.14
C LEU A 19 7.89 -2.19 10.65
N ALA A 20 7.11 -2.92 9.85
CA ALA A 20 7.30 -2.94 8.40
C ALA A 20 7.04 -1.55 7.77
N CYS A 21 6.03 -0.81 8.24
CA CYS A 21 5.78 0.58 7.82
C CYS A 21 6.95 1.51 8.12
N LEU A 22 7.55 1.42 9.31
CA LEU A 22 8.70 2.27 9.70
C LEU A 22 9.89 2.10 8.75
N ILE A 23 10.10 0.89 8.22
CA ILE A 23 11.19 0.59 7.28
C ILE A 23 10.80 0.99 5.85
N LEU A 24 9.55 0.73 5.44
CA LEU A 24 9.10 0.91 4.06
C LEU A 24 8.80 2.36 3.71
N VAL A 25 8.32 3.18 4.66
CA VAL A 25 7.95 4.58 4.39
C VAL A 25 9.16 5.42 3.92
N PRO A 26 10.35 5.37 4.54
CA PRO A 26 11.53 6.08 4.03
C PRO A 26 11.93 5.62 2.62
N LEU A 27 11.91 4.31 2.36
CA LEU A 27 12.24 3.74 1.06
C LEU A 27 11.27 4.25 -0.03
N ILE A 28 9.97 4.26 0.29
CA ILE A 28 8.91 4.65 -0.63
C ILE A 28 8.85 6.17 -0.81
N LEU A 29 9.25 6.95 0.19
CA LEU A 29 9.48 8.39 0.04
C LEU A 29 10.55 8.66 -1.00
N VAL A 30 11.70 7.98 -0.91
CA VAL A 30 12.80 8.13 -1.88
C VAL A 30 12.34 7.69 -3.28
N LEU A 31 11.72 6.51 -3.39
CA LEU A 31 11.20 6.00 -4.66
C LEU A 31 10.13 6.92 -5.26
N GLY A 32 9.22 7.44 -4.44
CA GLY A 32 8.19 8.38 -4.87
C GLY A 32 8.77 9.66 -5.43
N GLN A 33 9.81 10.22 -4.79
CA GLN A 33 10.52 11.40 -5.30
C GLN A 33 11.21 11.12 -6.64
N VAL A 34 11.82 9.94 -6.82
CA VAL A 34 12.38 9.51 -8.10
C VAL A 34 11.26 9.38 -9.15
N PHE A 35 10.12 8.78 -8.79
CA PHE A 35 9.00 8.56 -9.70
C PHE A 35 8.39 9.88 -10.17
N VAL A 36 8.25 10.88 -9.29
CA VAL A 36 7.80 12.24 -9.64
C VAL A 36 8.71 12.86 -10.70
N ARG A 37 10.03 12.66 -10.59
CA ARG A 37 11.00 13.17 -11.59
C ARG A 37 10.89 12.46 -12.94
N VAL A 38 10.69 11.15 -12.94
CA VAL A 38 10.60 10.34 -14.18
C VAL A 38 9.25 10.51 -14.88
N THR A 39 8.18 10.81 -14.14
CA THR A 39 6.82 11.01 -14.69
C THR A 39 6.56 12.40 -15.25
N GLY A 40 7.57 13.28 -15.28
CA GLY A 40 7.47 14.61 -15.89
C GLY A 40 6.60 15.59 -15.10
N VAL A 41 6.45 15.38 -13.79
CA VAL A 41 5.72 16.33 -12.93
C VAL A 41 6.44 17.69 -12.95
N PRO A 42 5.71 18.81 -13.11
CA PRO A 42 6.32 20.14 -13.15
C PRO A 42 7.19 20.42 -11.91
N PRO A 43 8.34 21.09 -12.04
CA PRO A 43 9.21 21.43 -10.90
C PRO A 43 8.53 22.29 -9.84
N SER A 44 7.47 23.02 -10.20
CA SER A 44 6.65 23.84 -9.30
C SER A 44 5.73 23.03 -8.39
N TYR A 45 5.63 21.71 -8.61
CA TYR A 45 4.76 20.85 -7.83
C TYR A 45 5.40 20.54 -6.46
N PRO A 46 4.66 20.67 -5.35
CA PRO A 46 5.22 20.39 -4.03
C PRO A 46 5.75 18.96 -3.93
N PRO A 47 6.91 18.76 -3.27
CA PRO A 47 7.45 17.42 -3.04
C PRO A 47 6.44 16.57 -2.27
N LEU A 48 6.49 15.25 -2.49
CA LEU A 48 5.74 14.30 -1.67
C LEU A 48 6.08 14.55 -0.20
N SER A 49 5.07 15.00 0.56
CA SER A 49 5.25 15.22 1.97
C SER A 49 5.23 13.87 2.71
N PRO A 50 5.99 13.74 3.81
CA PRO A 50 6.02 12.51 4.59
C PRO A 50 4.69 12.25 5.30
N LEU A 51 3.94 13.30 5.67
CA LEU A 51 2.73 13.18 6.47
C LEU A 51 1.60 12.40 5.77
N PRO A 52 1.23 12.66 4.50
CA PRO A 52 0.22 11.88 3.78
C PRO A 52 0.67 10.43 3.53
N LEU A 53 1.96 10.20 3.30
CA LEU A 53 2.50 8.85 3.13
C LEU A 53 2.45 8.05 4.43
N LEU A 54 2.80 8.66 5.56
CA LEU A 54 2.64 8.06 6.89
C LEU A 54 1.17 7.80 7.22
N SER A 55 0.30 8.78 7.01
CA SER A 55 -1.15 8.65 7.25
C SER A 55 -1.75 7.52 6.42
N GLY A 56 -1.45 7.45 5.12
CA GLY A 56 -1.94 6.38 4.27
C GLY A 56 -1.29 5.03 4.55
N ALA A 57 -0.03 4.98 5.03
CA ALA A 57 0.59 3.75 5.50
C ALA A 57 -0.11 3.18 6.75
N ILE A 58 -0.45 4.04 7.71
CA ILE A 58 -1.21 3.68 8.91
C ILE A 58 -2.62 3.22 8.50
N GLY A 59 -3.33 4.01 7.69
CA GLY A 59 -4.67 3.66 7.20
C GLY A 59 -4.69 2.36 6.40
N GLY A 60 -3.70 2.16 5.52
CA GLY A 60 -3.53 0.94 4.74
C GLY A 60 -3.20 -0.28 5.59
N SER A 61 -2.41 -0.12 6.65
CA SER A 61 -2.13 -1.20 7.61
C SER A 61 -3.37 -1.59 8.41
N LEU A 62 -4.18 -0.61 8.83
CA LEU A 62 -5.48 -0.84 9.46
C LEU A 62 -6.43 -1.59 8.52
N LEU A 63 -6.53 -1.15 7.26
CA LEU A 63 -7.35 -1.81 6.24
C LEU A 63 -6.87 -3.23 5.96
N SER A 64 -5.56 -3.47 5.91
CA SER A 64 -5.02 -4.81 5.75
C SER A 64 -5.33 -5.71 6.96
N ALA A 65 -5.23 -5.17 8.18
CA ALA A 65 -5.59 -5.89 9.40
C ALA A 65 -7.10 -6.23 9.44
N LEU A 66 -7.96 -5.30 9.00
CA LEU A 66 -9.40 -5.55 8.85
C LEU A 66 -9.68 -6.60 7.77
N GLY A 67 -9.02 -6.50 6.61
CA GLY A 67 -9.13 -7.48 5.53
C GLY A 67 -8.70 -8.89 5.99
N TYR A 68 -7.62 -8.97 6.78
CA TYR A 68 -7.19 -10.20 7.43
C TYR A 68 -8.28 -10.77 8.34
N LEU A 69 -8.85 -9.94 9.22
CA LEU A 69 -9.91 -10.37 10.13
C LEU A 69 -11.12 -10.90 9.36
N LEU A 70 -11.59 -10.17 8.35
CA LEU A 70 -12.74 -10.57 7.53
C LEU A 70 -12.46 -11.88 6.78
N LEU A 71 -11.33 -11.98 6.10
CA LEU A 71 -10.97 -13.19 5.35
C LEU A 71 -10.71 -14.39 6.27
N SER A 72 -10.27 -14.18 7.51
CA SER A 72 -10.05 -15.26 8.49
C SER A 72 -11.34 -15.97 8.93
N THR A 73 -12.49 -15.33 8.72
CA THR A 73 -13.79 -15.98 8.96
C THR A 73 -14.05 -17.10 7.94
N VAL A 74 -13.59 -16.93 6.70
CA VAL A 74 -13.83 -17.84 5.56
C VAL A 74 -12.63 -18.74 5.28
N ILE A 75 -11.42 -18.17 5.22
CA ILE A 75 -10.18 -18.87 4.91
C ILE A 75 -9.47 -19.21 6.22
N LYS A 76 -9.41 -20.51 6.53
CA LYS A 76 -8.74 -21.01 7.75
C LYS A 76 -7.25 -21.27 7.58
N ASP A 77 -6.81 -21.56 6.36
CA ASP A 77 -5.39 -21.70 6.05
C ASP A 77 -4.70 -20.33 6.01
N GLN A 78 -3.77 -20.09 6.93
CA GLN A 78 -3.09 -18.80 7.06
C GLN A 78 -2.24 -18.46 5.84
N LYS A 79 -1.62 -19.45 5.20
CA LYS A 79 -0.78 -19.23 4.01
C LYS A 79 -1.64 -18.71 2.86
N THR A 80 -2.73 -19.41 2.58
CA THR A 80 -3.72 -19.02 1.56
C THR A 80 -4.30 -17.63 1.85
N LEU A 81 -4.65 -17.33 3.11
CA LEU A 81 -5.19 -16.03 3.49
C LEU A 81 -4.20 -14.89 3.16
N TRP A 82 -2.95 -15.02 3.59
CA TRP A 82 -1.92 -14.01 3.30
C TRP A 82 -1.61 -13.90 1.81
N THR A 83 -1.58 -15.02 1.09
CA THR A 83 -1.44 -15.01 -0.37
C THR A 83 -2.58 -14.23 -1.04
N VAL A 84 -3.84 -14.45 -0.62
CA VAL A 84 -4.99 -13.72 -1.14
C VAL A 84 -4.88 -12.22 -0.85
N LEU A 85 -4.50 -11.82 0.36
CA LEU A 85 -4.27 -10.41 0.71
C LEU A 85 -3.18 -9.76 -0.14
N VAL A 86 -2.07 -10.46 -0.38
CA VAL A 86 -0.99 -9.96 -1.24
C VAL A 86 -1.45 -9.83 -2.69
N VAL A 87 -2.18 -10.81 -3.23
CA VAL A 87 -2.72 -10.76 -4.60
C VAL A 87 -3.71 -9.61 -4.75
N LEU A 88 -4.62 -9.41 -3.80
CA LEU A 88 -5.55 -8.28 -3.79
C LEU A 88 -4.80 -6.94 -3.73
N ALA A 89 -3.80 -6.83 -2.86
CA ALA A 89 -2.99 -5.62 -2.74
C ALA A 89 -2.21 -5.33 -4.03
N LEU A 90 -1.67 -6.36 -4.71
CA LEU A 90 -1.01 -6.22 -6.01
C LEU A 90 -1.99 -5.79 -7.11
N ALA A 91 -3.19 -6.35 -7.15
CA ALA A 91 -4.21 -5.94 -8.11
C ALA A 91 -4.61 -4.47 -7.93
N LEU A 92 -4.80 -4.03 -6.68
CA LEU A 92 -5.06 -2.63 -6.33
C LEU A 92 -3.88 -1.71 -6.68
N LEU A 93 -2.64 -2.19 -6.50
CA LEU A 93 -1.44 -1.47 -6.90
C LEU A 93 -1.40 -1.25 -8.42
N VAL A 94 -1.61 -2.30 -9.21
CA VAL A 94 -1.66 -2.22 -10.67
C VAL A 94 -2.77 -1.26 -11.13
N ALA A 95 -3.96 -1.37 -10.55
CA ALA A 95 -5.07 -0.46 -10.83
C ALA A 95 -4.70 1.01 -10.50
N SER A 96 -3.92 1.21 -9.43
CA SER A 96 -3.48 2.53 -8.99
C SER A 96 -2.39 3.15 -9.85
N PHE A 97 -1.58 2.34 -10.53
CA PHE A 97 -0.67 2.82 -11.58
C PHE A 97 -1.39 3.03 -12.92
N HIS A 98 -2.47 2.29 -13.18
CA HIS A 98 -3.26 2.46 -14.40
C HIS A 98 -4.14 3.74 -14.37
N LEU A 99 -4.54 4.20 -13.19
CA LEU A 99 -5.29 5.45 -12.99
C LEU A 99 -4.54 6.70 -13.50
N PRO A 100 -3.27 6.96 -13.12
CA PRO A 100 -2.52 8.09 -13.64
C PRO A 100 -2.39 8.07 -15.15
N TRP A 101 -2.08 6.89 -15.73
CA TRP A 101 -1.93 6.75 -17.18
C TRP A 101 -3.19 7.14 -17.96
N ARG A 102 -4.38 6.81 -17.44
CA ARG A 102 -5.66 7.17 -18.08
C ARG A 102 -6.05 8.64 -17.86
N LEU A 103 -5.70 9.21 -16.71
CA LEU A 103 -6.17 10.53 -16.30
C LEU A 103 -5.25 11.68 -16.74
N SER A 104 -3.99 11.40 -17.08
CA SER A 104 -3.07 12.37 -17.70
C SER A 104 -3.62 13.03 -18.98
N TYR A 105 -4.65 12.45 -19.61
CA TYR A 105 -5.28 12.95 -20.84
C TYR A 105 -6.72 13.45 -20.66
N THR A 106 -7.30 13.36 -19.46
CA THR A 106 -8.69 13.80 -19.24
C THR A 106 -8.80 15.29 -18.92
N ARG A 107 -9.52 16.02 -19.76
CA ARG A 107 -9.92 17.43 -19.51
C ARG A 107 -11.25 17.57 -18.76
N SER A 108 -11.73 16.50 -18.14
CA SER A 108 -13.05 16.49 -17.48
C SER A 108 -13.00 17.26 -16.16
N ALA A 109 -13.98 18.15 -15.95
CA ALA A 109 -14.12 18.93 -14.73
C ALA A 109 -14.29 18.06 -13.45
N ARG A 110 -14.65 16.78 -13.59
CA ARG A 110 -14.71 15.83 -12.47
C ARG A 110 -13.34 15.45 -11.90
N PHE A 111 -12.27 15.61 -12.68
CA PHE A 111 -10.91 15.27 -12.26
C PHE A 111 -10.05 16.53 -12.02
N THR A 112 -10.66 17.71 -11.97
CA THR A 112 -9.99 18.96 -11.61
C THR A 112 -9.43 18.84 -10.20
N GLY A 113 -8.11 18.86 -10.04
CA GLY A 113 -7.42 18.64 -8.76
C GLY A 113 -6.90 17.22 -8.54
N VAL A 114 -7.25 16.24 -9.39
CA VAL A 114 -6.60 14.92 -9.40
C VAL A 114 -5.33 15.05 -10.23
N THR A 115 -4.24 15.40 -9.56
CA THR A 115 -2.96 15.64 -10.22
C THR A 115 -2.13 14.36 -10.28
N VAL A 116 -1.20 14.32 -11.23
CA VAL A 116 -0.24 13.21 -11.38
C VAL A 116 0.49 12.93 -10.06
N SER A 117 0.80 13.96 -9.27
CA SER A 117 1.40 13.80 -7.95
C SER A 117 0.50 13.09 -6.94
N ALA A 118 -0.81 13.36 -6.94
CA ALA A 118 -1.76 12.70 -6.03
C ALA A 118 -1.89 11.22 -6.39
N GLN A 119 -1.82 10.90 -7.68
CA GLN A 119 -1.86 9.53 -8.18
C GLN A 119 -0.55 8.78 -7.92
N VAL A 120 0.60 9.45 -8.08
CA VAL A 120 1.90 8.90 -7.66
C VAL A 120 1.91 8.68 -6.15
N ALA A 121 1.42 9.63 -5.34
CA ALA A 121 1.27 9.46 -3.90
C ALA A 121 0.38 8.25 -3.56
N GLN A 122 -0.77 8.09 -4.24
CA GLN A 122 -1.67 6.96 -4.06
C GLN A 122 -1.02 5.63 -4.48
N ALA A 123 -0.26 5.60 -5.58
CA ALA A 123 0.47 4.42 -6.01
C ALA A 123 1.56 4.05 -4.99
N MET A 124 2.30 5.04 -4.47
CA MET A 124 3.29 4.86 -3.41
C MET A 124 2.65 4.33 -2.13
N LEU A 125 1.45 4.80 -1.75
CA LEU A 125 0.70 4.25 -0.61
C LEU A 125 0.38 2.77 -0.78
N HIS A 126 -0.05 2.35 -1.97
CA HIS A 126 -0.29 0.93 -2.24
C HIS A 126 1.01 0.11 -2.25
N CYS A 127 2.15 0.69 -2.67
CA CYS A 127 3.45 0.03 -2.51
C CYS A 127 3.76 -0.26 -1.04
N VAL A 128 3.44 0.67 -0.12
CA VAL A 128 3.64 0.45 1.32
C VAL A 128 2.79 -0.73 1.78
N VAL A 129 1.51 -0.76 1.43
CA VAL A 129 0.57 -1.81 1.84
C VAL A 129 0.96 -3.19 1.28
N VAL A 130 1.38 -3.25 0.01
CA VAL A 130 1.90 -4.50 -0.57
C VAL A 130 3.17 -4.95 0.16
N GLY A 131 4.11 -4.02 0.38
CA GLY A 131 5.37 -4.32 1.04
C GLY A 131 5.19 -4.82 2.48
N THR A 132 4.28 -4.21 3.25
CA THR A 132 4.00 -4.64 4.63
C THR A 132 3.37 -6.03 4.66
N ASN A 133 2.41 -6.31 3.77
CA ASN A 133 1.80 -7.63 3.66
C ASN A 133 2.82 -8.70 3.22
N LEU A 134 3.70 -8.36 2.28
CA LEU A 134 4.76 -9.26 1.83
C LEU A 134 5.76 -9.55 2.95
N ALA A 135 6.17 -8.53 3.71
CA ALA A 135 7.08 -8.68 4.85
C ALA A 135 6.48 -9.60 5.94
N VAL A 136 5.18 -9.49 6.20
CA VAL A 136 4.48 -10.38 7.15
C VAL A 136 4.38 -11.80 6.60
N LEU A 137 4.10 -11.97 5.31
CA LEU A 137 4.06 -13.28 4.64
C LEU A 137 5.43 -13.97 4.66
N LEU A 138 6.51 -13.26 4.33
CA LEU A 138 7.87 -13.82 4.25
C LEU A 138 8.48 -14.17 5.61
N ARG A 139 7.97 -13.60 6.70
CA ARG A 139 8.41 -13.92 8.07
C ARG A 139 7.74 -15.20 8.62
N ARG A 140 6.89 -15.87 7.85
CA ARG A 140 6.12 -17.06 8.24
C ARG A 140 6.48 -18.24 7.37
#